data_AF-E8WPK6-F1
#
_entry.id   AF-E8WPK6-F1
#
_cell.length_a   1.000
_cell.length_b   1.000
_cell.length_c   1.000
_cell.angle_alpha   90.00
_cell.angle_beta   90.00
_cell.angle_gamma   90.00
#
_symmetry.space_group_name_H-M   'P 1'
#
loop_
_entity.id
_entity.type
_entity.pdbx_description
1 polymer ?
#
loop_
_entity_poly.entity_id
_entity_poly.type
_entity_poly.pdbx_seq_one_letter_code
_entity_poly.pdbx_strand_id
1 'polypeptide(L)'
;MGHRITRNYRNMSPTRFHEHNQRVRTALADKTRIPESIWAANPTLLQSYLAVSTKHDTVYHESMLGSKLTIAEREVLQAQLIIYLDEIASLLEMAAVRTPDILIASGFDLTKERRGHSRAKAAAAARSAAHAEQEEGESGTPA
;
A
#
# COMPACT_ATOMS: atom_id res chain seq x y z
N MET A 1 9.07 5.39 14.45
CA MET A 1 7.68 5.62 14.03
C MET A 1 7.35 4.60 12.95
N GLY A 2 6.34 3.78 13.18
CA GLY A 2 6.10 2.54 12.43
C GLY A 2 5.46 2.77 11.07
N HIS A 3 5.85 1.96 10.09
CA HIS A 3 5.10 1.85 8.84
C HIS A 3 3.72 1.28 9.17
N ARG A 4 2.65 1.89 8.65
CA ARG A 4 1.27 1.40 8.81
C ARG A 4 0.74 0.98 7.44
N ILE A 5 -0.09 -0.05 7.38
CA ILE A 5 -0.72 -0.47 6.14
C ILE A 5 -1.82 0.54 5.78
N THR A 6 -1.77 1.06 4.56
CA THR A 6 -2.87 1.88 4.03
C THR A 6 -4.02 0.99 3.62
N ARG A 7 -5.22 1.30 4.11
CA ARG A 7 -6.47 0.57 3.80
C ARG A 7 -7.17 1.17 2.57
N ASN A 8 -6.40 1.61 1.58
CA ASN A 8 -6.88 2.22 0.33
C ASN A 8 -7.63 1.21 -0.56
N TYR A 9 -7.31 -0.09 -0.45
CA TYR A 9 -7.96 -1.18 -1.17
C TYR A 9 -9.48 -1.24 -0.96
N ARG A 10 -10.00 -0.69 0.15
CA ARG A 10 -11.45 -0.60 0.42
C ARG A 10 -12.22 0.22 -0.63
N ASN A 11 -11.54 1.16 -1.29
CA ASN A 11 -12.16 2.10 -2.23
C ASN A 11 -11.55 2.00 -3.64
N MET A 12 -10.82 0.92 -3.94
CA MET A 12 -10.20 0.74 -5.26
C MET A 12 -11.23 0.35 -6.32
N SER A 13 -10.99 0.78 -7.56
CA SER A 13 -11.71 0.26 -8.71
C SER A 13 -11.42 -1.24 -8.90
N PRO A 14 -12.31 -2.02 -9.54
CA PRO A 14 -12.16 -3.47 -9.65
C PRO A 14 -10.80 -3.93 -10.19
N THR A 15 -10.30 -3.29 -11.25
CA THR A 15 -8.98 -3.62 -11.84
C THR A 15 -7.85 -3.35 -10.86
N ARG A 16 -7.83 -2.19 -10.20
CA ARG A 16 -6.78 -1.87 -9.22
C ARG A 16 -6.84 -2.76 -7.99
N PHE A 17 -8.06 -3.09 -7.55
CA PHE A 17 -8.27 -4.02 -6.45
C PHE A 17 -7.72 -5.40 -6.80
N HIS A 18 -8.01 -5.90 -7.99
CA HIS A 18 -7.49 -7.18 -8.47
C HIS A 18 -5.95 -7.22 -8.47
N GLU A 19 -5.30 -6.20 -9.07
CA GLU A 19 -3.84 -6.09 -9.09
C GLU A 19 -3.24 -6.06 -7.68
N HIS A 20 -3.84 -5.24 -6.79
CA HIS A 20 -3.44 -5.16 -5.38
C HIS A 20 -3.57 -6.52 -4.69
N ASN A 21 -4.71 -7.20 -4.88
CA ASN A 21 -4.97 -8.50 -4.28
C ASN A 21 -3.98 -9.56 -4.76
N GLN A 22 -3.67 -9.63 -6.05
CA GLN A 22 -2.68 -10.59 -6.56
C GLN A 22 -1.29 -10.35 -5.99
N ARG A 23 -0.89 -9.08 -5.83
CA ARG A 23 0.38 -8.71 -5.21
C ARG A 23 0.46 -9.17 -3.75
N VAL A 24 -0.58 -8.87 -2.96
CA VAL A 24 -0.66 -9.30 -1.55
C VAL A 24 -0.70 -10.83 -1.46
N ARG A 25 -1.55 -11.49 -2.25
CA ARG A 25 -1.64 -12.96 -2.31
C ARG A 25 -0.28 -13.61 -2.58
N THR A 26 0.43 -13.13 -3.60
CA THR A 26 1.76 -13.66 -3.97
C THR A 26 2.75 -13.49 -2.81
N ALA A 27 2.75 -12.32 -2.18
CA ALA A 27 3.60 -12.04 -1.04
C ALA A 27 3.29 -12.92 0.19
N LEU A 28 2.01 -13.11 0.51
CA LEU A 28 1.58 -13.91 1.66
C LEU A 28 1.74 -15.42 1.44
N ALA A 29 1.74 -15.88 0.19
CA ALA A 29 2.02 -17.27 -0.16
C ALA A 29 3.51 -17.63 -0.01
N ASP A 30 4.41 -16.65 -0.03
CA ASP A 30 5.84 -16.84 0.18
C ASP A 30 6.19 -17.02 1.66
N LYS A 31 6.19 -18.29 2.09
CA LYS A 31 6.52 -18.72 3.45
C LYS A 31 7.94 -18.37 3.91
N THR A 32 8.83 -17.98 3.00
CA THR A 32 10.21 -17.60 3.37
C THR A 32 10.26 -16.22 4.04
N ARG A 33 9.26 -15.37 3.79
CA ARG A 33 9.23 -13.98 4.26
C ARG A 33 8.27 -13.76 5.43
N ILE A 34 7.22 -14.56 5.53
CA ILE A 34 6.19 -14.45 6.56
C ILE A 34 6.07 -15.79 7.28
N PRO A 35 6.62 -15.91 8.50
CA PRO A 35 6.58 -17.14 9.27
C PRO A 35 5.16 -17.60 9.60
N GLU A 36 4.93 -18.90 9.62
CA GLU A 36 3.62 -19.48 9.94
C GLU A 36 3.11 -19.09 11.35
N SER A 37 4.04 -18.83 12.28
CA SER A 37 3.75 -18.42 13.66
C SER A 37 2.94 -17.12 13.77
N ILE A 38 2.99 -16.27 12.74
CA ILE A 38 2.19 -15.04 12.66
C ILE A 38 0.70 -15.35 12.66
N TRP A 39 0.31 -16.46 12.02
CA TRP A 39 -1.09 -16.87 11.85
C TRP A 39 -1.63 -17.68 13.04
N ALA A 40 -0.83 -17.91 14.09
CA ALA A 40 -1.22 -18.81 15.19
C ALA A 40 -2.52 -18.40 15.90
N ALA A 41 -2.84 -17.10 15.95
CA ALA A 41 -4.08 -16.59 16.54
C ALA A 41 -5.33 -16.86 15.67
N ASN A 42 -5.15 -17.03 14.36
CA ASN A 42 -6.21 -17.39 13.42
C ASN A 42 -5.63 -18.27 12.29
N PRO A 43 -5.48 -19.58 12.52
CA PRO A 43 -4.74 -20.47 11.61
C PRO A 43 -5.44 -20.66 10.26
N THR A 44 -6.73 -20.39 10.17
CA THR A 44 -7.51 -20.53 8.93
C THR A 44 -7.58 -19.25 8.11
N LEU A 45 -7.17 -18.10 8.65
CA LEU A 45 -7.27 -16.80 7.99
C LEU A 45 -6.53 -16.79 6.66
N LEU A 46 -5.26 -17.17 6.65
CA LEU A 46 -4.43 -17.16 5.44
C LEU A 46 -5.02 -18.09 4.38
N GLN A 47 -5.39 -19.32 4.76
CA GLN A 47 -5.95 -20.30 3.82
C GLN A 47 -7.28 -19.83 3.23
N SER A 48 -8.17 -19.26 4.06
CA SER A 48 -9.45 -18.71 3.61
C SER A 48 -9.25 -17.55 2.64
N TYR A 49 -8.32 -16.64 2.96
CA TYR A 49 -7.95 -15.55 2.08
C TYR A 49 -7.39 -16.03 0.74
N LEU A 50 -6.47 -17.02 0.74
CA LEU A 50 -5.86 -17.56 -0.48
C LEU A 50 -6.90 -18.26 -1.37
N ALA A 51 -7.83 -19.02 -0.77
CA ALA A 51 -8.90 -19.69 -1.49
C ALA A 51 -9.84 -18.68 -2.16
N VAL A 52 -10.32 -17.67 -1.41
CA VAL A 52 -11.20 -16.63 -1.96
C VAL A 52 -10.46 -15.77 -2.98
N SER A 53 -9.17 -15.49 -2.78
CA SER A 53 -8.36 -14.73 -3.74
C SER A 53 -8.21 -15.46 -5.07
N THR A 54 -8.04 -16.79 -5.02
CA THR A 54 -7.99 -17.63 -6.23
C THR A 54 -9.33 -17.64 -6.95
N LYS A 55 -10.45 -17.74 -6.21
CA LYS A 55 -11.78 -17.67 -6.81
C LYS A 55 -12.04 -16.30 -7.45
N HIS A 56 -11.68 -15.22 -6.76
CA HIS A 56 -11.81 -13.86 -7.28
C HIS A 56 -10.98 -13.65 -8.56
N ASP A 57 -9.80 -14.27 -8.66
CA ASP A 57 -8.98 -14.24 -9.87
C ASP A 57 -9.74 -14.77 -11.09
N THR A 58 -10.31 -15.97 -10.98
CA THR A 58 -11.13 -16.59 -12.04
C THR A 58 -12.31 -15.71 -12.42
N VAL A 59 -13.11 -15.30 -11.44
CA VAL A 59 -14.34 -14.52 -11.66
C VAL A 59 -14.03 -13.14 -12.23
N TYR A 60 -12.90 -12.52 -11.84
CA TYR A 60 -12.47 -11.25 -12.41
C TYR A 60 -12.31 -11.35 -13.93
N HIS A 61 -11.59 -12.37 -14.43
CA HIS A 61 -11.36 -12.55 -15.86
C HIS A 61 -12.65 -12.90 -16.61
N GLU A 62 -13.51 -13.75 -16.04
CA GLU A 62 -14.82 -14.06 -16.62
C GLU A 62 -15.72 -12.82 -16.71
N SER A 63 -15.69 -11.97 -15.68
CA SER A 63 -16.51 -10.75 -15.63
C SER A 63 -16.15 -9.70 -16.67
N MET A 64 -14.93 -9.75 -17.22
CA MET A 64 -14.51 -8.87 -18.32
C MET A 64 -15.29 -9.13 -19.62
N LEU A 65 -15.94 -10.29 -19.73
CA LEU A 65 -16.84 -10.63 -20.84
C LEU A 65 -18.25 -10.01 -20.68
N GLY A 66 -18.52 -9.30 -19.57
CA GLY A 66 -19.72 -8.48 -19.40
C GLY A 66 -20.95 -9.19 -18.83
N SER A 67 -20.83 -10.42 -18.31
CA SER A 67 -21.95 -11.12 -17.67
C SER A 67 -22.32 -10.46 -16.34
N LYS A 68 -23.56 -9.96 -16.23
CA LYS A 68 -24.08 -9.33 -15.00
C LYS A 68 -23.95 -10.22 -13.75
N LEU A 69 -24.15 -11.54 -13.92
CA LEU A 69 -24.02 -12.49 -12.82
C LEU A 69 -22.58 -12.57 -12.31
N THR A 70 -21.61 -12.69 -13.22
CA THR A 70 -20.17 -12.74 -12.86
C THR A 70 -19.67 -11.43 -12.27
N ILE A 71 -20.22 -10.29 -12.72
CA ILE A 71 -19.92 -8.97 -12.14
C ILE A 71 -20.40 -8.89 -10.70
N ALA A 72 -21.64 -9.34 -10.42
CA ALA A 72 -22.17 -9.35 -9.06
C ALA A 72 -21.39 -10.31 -8.15
N GLU A 73 -21.02 -11.49 -8.65
CA GLU A 73 -20.18 -12.43 -7.90
C GLU A 73 -18.80 -11.84 -7.59
N ARG A 74 -18.17 -11.16 -8.54
CA ARG A 74 -16.90 -10.46 -8.31
C ARG A 74 -17.02 -9.44 -7.19
N GLU A 75 -18.10 -8.65 -7.16
CA GLU A 75 -18.33 -7.63 -6.13
C GLU A 75 -18.50 -8.25 -4.73
N VAL A 76 -19.22 -9.37 -4.63
CA VAL A 76 -19.35 -10.13 -3.37
C VAL A 76 -17.99 -10.66 -2.92
N LEU A 77 -17.20 -11.24 -3.83
CA LEU A 77 -15.87 -11.75 -3.51
C LEU A 77 -14.91 -10.63 -3.10
N GLN A 78 -14.96 -9.48 -3.77
CA GLN A 78 -14.17 -8.29 -3.40
C GLN A 78 -14.53 -7.81 -1.99
N ALA A 79 -15.82 -7.74 -1.64
CA ALA A 79 -16.26 -7.38 -0.29
C ALA A 79 -15.74 -8.36 0.76
N GLN A 80 -15.77 -9.67 0.48
CA GLN A 80 -15.21 -10.68 1.37
C GLN A 80 -13.69 -10.58 1.50
N LEU A 81 -12.98 -10.33 0.40
CA LEU A 81 -11.52 -10.12 0.42
C LEU A 81 -11.14 -8.89 1.23
N ILE A 82 -11.92 -7.81 1.18
CA ILE A 82 -11.66 -6.61 2.00
C ILE A 82 -11.68 -6.94 3.50
N ILE A 83 -12.61 -7.79 3.95
CA ILE A 83 -12.67 -8.24 5.35
C ILE A 83 -11.39 -9.00 5.72
N TYR A 84 -10.97 -9.97 4.89
CA TYR A 84 -9.73 -10.69 5.16
C TYR A 84 -8.49 -9.79 5.11
N LEU A 85 -8.40 -8.89 4.15
CA LEU A 85 -7.29 -7.94 4.04
C LEU A 85 -7.20 -7.04 5.27
N ASP A 86 -8.33 -6.62 5.84
CA ASP A 86 -8.37 -5.82 7.07
C ASP A 86 -7.89 -6.59 8.30
N GLU A 87 -8.30 -7.85 8.44
CA GLU A 87 -7.84 -8.74 9.51
C GLU A 87 -6.34 -9.02 9.39
N ILE A 88 -5.88 -9.40 8.18
CA ILE A 88 -4.47 -9.64 7.88
C ILE A 88 -3.65 -8.39 8.14
N ALA A 89 -4.07 -7.22 7.65
CA ALA A 89 -3.35 -5.98 7.87
C ALA A 89 -3.17 -5.69 9.36
N SER A 90 -4.22 -5.90 10.16
CA SER A 90 -4.16 -5.68 11.62
C SER A 90 -3.21 -6.67 12.30
N LEU A 91 -3.25 -7.94 11.92
CA LEU A 91 -2.33 -8.98 12.41
C LEU A 91 -0.87 -8.66 12.08
N LEU A 92 -0.59 -8.26 10.83
CA LEU A 92 0.75 -7.89 10.39
C LEU A 92 1.25 -6.61 11.06
N GLU A 93 0.39 -5.61 11.24
CA GLU A 93 0.71 -4.38 12.00
C GLU A 93 1.10 -4.71 13.46
N MET A 94 0.44 -5.68 14.09
CA MET A 94 0.82 -6.17 15.43
C MET A 94 2.15 -6.92 15.42
N ALA A 95 2.35 -7.82 14.46
CA ALA A 95 3.59 -8.57 14.30
C ALA A 95 4.80 -7.67 14.04
N ALA A 96 4.59 -6.56 13.33
CA ALA A 96 5.61 -5.58 12.98
C ALA A 96 6.27 -4.90 14.19
N VAL A 97 5.65 -4.96 15.37
CA VAL A 97 6.26 -4.49 16.62
C VAL A 97 7.56 -5.25 16.93
N ARG A 98 7.61 -6.55 16.58
CA ARG A 98 8.77 -7.42 16.79
C ARG A 98 9.57 -7.63 15.52
N THR A 99 8.89 -7.68 14.37
CA THR A 99 9.51 -7.97 13.06
C THR A 99 9.03 -6.96 12.02
N PRO A 100 9.58 -5.73 11.99
CA PRO A 100 9.09 -4.66 11.11
C PRO A 100 9.10 -5.01 9.61
N ASP A 101 10.07 -5.81 9.18
CA ASP A 101 10.26 -6.22 7.77
C ASP A 101 9.06 -6.99 7.21
N ILE A 102 8.22 -7.57 8.08
CA ILE A 102 7.01 -8.27 7.68
C ILE A 102 6.06 -7.38 6.88
N LEU A 103 6.01 -6.07 7.19
CA LEU A 103 5.16 -5.12 6.47
C LEU A 103 5.67 -4.87 5.05
N ILE A 104 6.99 -4.80 4.88
CA ILE A 104 7.63 -4.62 3.57
C ILE A 104 7.43 -5.87 2.72
N ALA A 105 7.55 -7.04 3.34
CA ALA A 105 7.35 -8.32 2.68
C ALA A 105 5.90 -8.59 2.28
N SER A 106 4.92 -7.97 2.95
CA SER A 106 3.49 -8.30 2.83
C SER A 106 2.80 -7.93 1.51
N GLY A 107 3.44 -7.11 0.66
CA GLY A 107 2.84 -6.62 -0.59
C GLY A 107 1.75 -5.55 -0.41
N PHE A 108 1.42 -5.16 0.83
CA PHE A 108 0.53 -4.05 1.12
C PHE A 108 1.18 -2.70 0.79
N ASP A 109 0.33 -1.74 0.45
CA ASP A 109 0.76 -0.34 0.40
C ASP A 109 0.96 0.17 1.83
N LEU A 110 2.09 0.83 2.08
CA LEU A 110 2.44 1.39 3.38
C LEU A 110 2.29 2.91 3.36
N THR A 111 1.83 3.50 4.47
CA THR A 111 1.86 4.95 4.64
C THR A 111 3.32 5.37 4.60
N LYS A 112 3.75 6.00 3.50
CA LYS A 112 5.07 6.64 3.46
C LYS A 112 5.08 7.72 4.53
N GLU A 113 5.92 7.55 5.55
CA GLU A 113 6.21 8.62 6.47
C GLU A 113 6.70 9.81 5.63
N ARG A 114 5.92 10.89 5.59
CA ARG A 114 6.26 12.10 4.83
C ARG A 114 7.39 12.80 5.59
N ARG A 115 8.58 12.19 5.65
CA ARG A 115 9.79 12.81 6.20
C ARG A 115 10.16 14.00 5.30
N GLY A 116 9.67 15.17 5.70
CA GLY A 116 10.40 16.44 5.61
C GLY A 116 10.69 17.02 4.22
N HIS A 117 10.13 16.53 3.12
CA HIS A 117 10.40 17.12 1.79
C HIS A 117 9.87 18.56 1.61
N SER A 118 9.05 19.06 2.53
CA SER A 118 8.67 20.48 2.57
C SER A 118 9.78 21.39 3.10
N ARG A 119 10.69 20.90 3.94
CA ARG A 119 11.76 21.75 4.51
C ARG A 119 12.92 21.95 3.54
N ALA A 120 13.23 20.97 2.69
CA ALA A 120 14.25 21.10 1.65
C ALA A 120 13.83 22.09 0.55
N LYS A 121 12.55 22.06 0.13
CA LYS A 121 12.03 22.99 -0.89
C LYS A 121 11.89 24.42 -0.34
N ALA A 122 11.50 24.58 0.94
CA ALA A 122 11.48 25.87 1.60
C ALA A 122 12.90 26.44 1.85
N ALA A 123 13.87 25.58 2.20
CA ALA A 123 15.27 26.00 2.37
C ALA A 123 15.94 26.35 1.02
N ALA A 124 15.58 25.68 -0.07
CA ALA A 124 16.04 26.06 -1.41
C ALA A 124 15.43 27.40 -1.86
N ALA A 125 14.13 27.61 -1.65
CA ALA A 125 13.46 28.88 -1.97
C ALA A 125 14.00 30.05 -1.12
N ALA A 126 14.30 29.84 0.16
CA ALA A 126 14.88 30.87 1.02
C ALA A 126 16.32 31.23 0.63
N ARG A 127 17.13 30.27 0.16
CA ARG A 127 18.49 30.56 -0.36
C ARG A 127 18.46 31.31 -1.69
N SER A 128 17.50 31.00 -2.57
CA SER A 128 17.32 31.74 -3.82
C SER A 128 16.84 33.17 -3.60
N ALA A 129 16.01 33.42 -2.58
CA ALA A 129 15.59 34.78 -2.22
C ALA A 129 16.73 35.61 -1.60
N ALA A 130 17.54 35.00 -0.72
CA ALA A 130 18.68 35.69 -0.09
C ALA A 130 19.80 36.08 -1.08
N HIS A 131 19.93 35.35 -2.20
CA HIS A 131 20.89 35.70 -3.26
C HIS A 131 20.39 36.80 -4.20
N ALA A 132 19.08 37.06 -4.25
CA ALA A 132 18.51 38.11 -5.11
C ALA A 132 18.65 39.52 -4.52
N GLU A 133 18.85 39.65 -3.20
CA GLU A 133 19.00 40.94 -2.51
C GLU A 133 20.46 41.44 -2.47
N GLN A 134 21.44 40.67 -2.96
CA GLN A 134 22.86 41.05 -2.94
C GLN A 134 23.39 41.67 -4.24
N GLU A 135 22.60 41.74 -5.32
CA GLU A 135 23.05 42.29 -6.62
C GLU A 135 22.62 43.75 -6.91
N GLU A 136 21.88 44.43 -6.03
CA GLU A 136 21.43 45.82 -6.28
C GLU A 136 22.30 46.91 -5.59
N GLY A 137 23.54 46.59 -5.23
CA GLY A 137 24.33 47.44 -4.32
C GLY A 137 25.74 47.79 -4.75
N GLU A 138 26.04 48.10 -6.01
CA GLU A 138 27.19 48.97 -6.37
C GLU A 138 27.20 49.34 -7.86
N SER A 139 26.82 50.57 -8.18
CA SER A 139 27.21 51.23 -9.43
C SER A 139 27.80 52.60 -9.10
N GLY A 140 29.07 52.59 -8.68
CA GLY A 140 29.94 53.76 -8.68
C GLY A 140 30.99 53.67 -9.79
N THR A 141 30.84 54.54 -10.82
CA THR A 141 31.80 55.45 -11.52
C THR A 141 33.28 55.02 -11.62
N PRO A 142 34.08 55.29 -12.71
CA PRO A 142 34.08 56.52 -13.53
C PRO A 142 34.57 56.43 -15.02
N ALA A 143 34.42 57.52 -15.78
CA ALA A 143 35.38 58.05 -16.76
C ALA A 143 34.97 59.48 -17.18
#